data_AF-A0A959DGG7-F1
#
_entry.id   AF-A0A959DGG7-F1
#
_cell.length_a   1.000
_cell.length_b   1.000
_cell.length_c   1.000
_cell.angle_alpha   90.00
_cell.angle_beta   90.00
_cell.angle_gamma   90.00
#
_symmetry.space_group_name_H-M   'P 1'
#
loop_
_entity.id
_entity.type
_entity.pdbx_description
1 polymer ?
#
loop_
_entity_poly.entity_id
_entity_poly.type
_entity_poly.pdbx_seq_one_letter_code
_entity_poly.pdbx_strand_id
1 'polypeptide(L)'
;GTALKRTIPALQHSPLCEVAAIQGRSEEKLRAAAGQYGIPHYFLSPEEMLQTMGCELAFIGNPPYMHFESVKTALHYEKAVLCEKPLAVNYEEGLRIAGLVAENRGIPFGVAHHLRHQKAIADIKNWIESGEIGQV
;
A
#
# COMPACT_ATOMS: atom_id res chain seq x y z
N GLY A 1 4.81 1.31 14.05
CA GLY A 1 3.61 2.00 13.55
C GLY A 1 2.57 0.97 13.11
N THR A 2 1.45 1.43 12.54
CA THR A 2 0.36 0.56 12.05
C THR A 2 0.86 -0.50 11.05
N ALA A 3 1.79 -0.13 10.17
CA ALA A 3 2.40 -1.03 9.20
C ALA A 3 3.02 -2.29 9.84
N LEU A 4 3.80 -2.12 10.92
CA LEU A 4 4.41 -3.24 11.64
C LEU A 4 3.35 -4.12 12.32
N LYS A 5 2.36 -3.52 12.99
CA LYS A 5 1.42 -4.28 13.84
C LYS A 5 0.30 -4.97 13.08
N ARG A 6 -0.05 -4.49 11.88
CA ARG A 6 -1.22 -4.95 11.13
C ARG A 6 -0.88 -5.36 9.70
N THR A 7 -0.21 -4.49 8.97
CA THR A 7 0.03 -4.69 7.54
C THR A 7 0.97 -5.85 7.26
N ILE A 8 2.18 -5.87 7.85
CA ILE A 8 3.14 -6.95 7.60
C ILE A 8 2.56 -8.32 7.98
N PRO A 9 1.97 -8.50 9.18
CA PRO A 9 1.29 -9.75 9.50
C PRO A 9 0.22 -10.11 8.46
N ALA A 10 -0.66 -9.17 8.08
CA ALA A 10 -1.72 -9.45 7.12
C ALA A 10 -1.17 -9.88 5.74
N LEU A 11 -0.09 -9.26 5.27
CA LEU A 11 0.58 -9.64 4.02
C LEU A 11 1.23 -11.03 4.13
N GLN A 12 1.86 -11.36 5.26
CA GLN A 12 2.47 -12.68 5.47
C GLN A 12 1.46 -13.82 5.62
N HIS A 13 0.23 -13.53 6.04
CA HIS A 13 -0.86 -14.52 6.07
C HIS A 13 -1.51 -14.72 4.70
N SER A 14 -1.24 -13.86 3.73
CA SER A 14 -1.82 -13.95 2.39
C SER A 14 -1.07 -15.01 1.56
N PRO A 15 -1.76 -15.98 0.95
CA PRO A 15 -1.11 -16.91 0.03
C PRO A 15 -0.77 -16.26 -1.33
N LEU A 16 -1.15 -14.99 -1.54
CA LEU A 16 -1.00 -14.29 -2.82
C LEU A 16 0.29 -13.46 -2.91
N CYS A 17 1.03 -13.30 -1.81
CA CYS A 17 2.23 -12.48 -1.80
C CYS A 17 3.23 -12.92 -0.73
N GLU A 18 4.48 -12.53 -0.94
CA GLU A 18 5.54 -12.62 0.05
C GLU A 18 6.07 -11.23 0.36
N VAL A 19 6.39 -10.96 1.63
CA VAL A 19 7.07 -9.72 2.02
C VAL A 19 8.58 -9.90 1.85
N ALA A 20 9.08 -9.60 0.66
CA ALA A 20 10.50 -9.77 0.32
C ALA A 20 11.42 -8.74 0.99
N ALA A 21 10.94 -7.50 1.18
CA ALA A 21 11.73 -6.43 1.76
C ALA A 21 10.89 -5.38 2.49
N ILE A 22 11.54 -4.64 3.39
CA ILE A 22 10.97 -3.44 4.03
C ILE A 22 11.89 -2.24 3.87
N GLN A 23 11.30 -1.05 3.76
CA GLN A 23 12.03 0.22 3.67
C GLN A 23 11.64 1.17 4.80
N GLY A 24 12.60 1.97 5.26
CA GLY A 24 12.38 3.00 6.27
C GLY A 24 13.61 3.86 6.49
N ARG A 25 13.52 4.82 7.43
CA ARG A 25 14.59 5.80 7.68
C ARG A 25 15.52 5.45 8.85
N SER A 26 15.16 4.47 9.66
CA SER A 26 15.89 4.09 10.87
C SER A 26 16.34 2.65 10.72
N GLU A 27 17.64 2.47 10.53
CA GLU A 27 18.23 1.14 10.36
C GLU A 27 17.92 0.25 11.57
N GLU A 28 18.03 0.78 12.78
CA GLU A 28 17.70 0.07 14.02
C GLU A 28 16.27 -0.50 13.98
N LYS A 29 15.28 0.33 13.63
CA LYS A 29 13.87 -0.09 13.55
C LYS A 29 13.64 -1.10 12.42
N LEU A 30 14.34 -0.96 11.30
CA LEU A 30 14.25 -1.89 10.19
C LEU A 30 14.83 -3.25 10.55
N ARG A 31 16.03 -3.28 11.13
CA ARG A 31 16.68 -4.51 11.58
C ARG A 31 15.82 -5.25 12.61
N ALA A 32 15.25 -4.51 13.57
CA ALA A 32 14.33 -5.09 14.54
C ALA A 32 13.06 -5.66 13.89
N ALA A 33 12.45 -4.94 12.95
CA ALA A 33 11.26 -5.39 12.24
C ALA A 33 11.56 -6.61 11.32
N ALA A 34 12.65 -6.57 10.58
CA ALA A 34 13.09 -7.66 9.72
C ALA A 34 13.34 -8.94 10.54
N GLY A 35 14.03 -8.83 11.67
CA GLY A 35 14.23 -9.95 12.59
C GLY A 35 12.91 -10.47 13.20
N GLN A 36 12.03 -9.56 13.63
CA GLN A 36 10.74 -9.95 14.23
C GLN A 36 9.84 -10.71 13.25
N TYR A 37 9.81 -10.30 11.99
CA TYR A 37 8.92 -10.87 10.98
C TYR A 37 9.61 -11.84 10.02
N GLY A 38 10.92 -12.10 10.19
CA GLY A 38 11.67 -12.97 9.29
C GLY A 38 11.76 -12.45 7.85
N ILE A 39 11.79 -11.12 7.66
CA ILE A 39 11.89 -10.49 6.34
C ILE A 39 13.36 -10.45 5.92
N PRO A 40 13.73 -11.00 4.76
CA PRO A 40 15.13 -11.25 4.42
C PRO A 40 15.92 -9.98 4.12
N HIS A 41 15.27 -8.92 3.65
CA HIS A 41 15.95 -7.69 3.23
C HIS A 41 15.33 -6.43 3.83
N TYR A 42 16.17 -5.44 4.13
CA TYR A 42 15.73 -4.10 4.49
C TYR A 42 16.59 -3.04 3.84
N PHE A 43 15.99 -1.89 3.56
CA PHE A 43 16.64 -0.80 2.83
C PHE A 43 16.37 0.56 3.47
N LEU A 44 17.34 1.46 3.36
CA LEU A 44 17.17 2.86 3.74
C LEU A 44 16.68 3.70 2.57
N SER A 45 17.12 3.39 1.34
CA SER A 45 16.66 4.03 0.10
C SER A 45 15.52 3.21 -0.53
N PRO A 46 14.39 3.83 -0.88
CA PRO A 46 13.36 3.18 -1.68
C PRO A 46 13.85 2.86 -3.10
N GLU A 47 14.69 3.70 -3.70
CA GLU A 47 15.25 3.47 -5.03
C GLU A 47 16.12 2.21 -5.04
N GLU A 48 17.03 2.08 -4.08
CA GLU A 48 17.88 0.89 -3.93
C GLU A 48 17.05 -0.39 -3.76
N MET A 49 16.01 -0.34 -2.93
CA MET A 49 15.08 -1.46 -2.74
C MET A 49 14.40 -1.87 -4.04
N LEU A 50 13.84 -0.90 -4.77
CA LEU A 50 13.03 -1.16 -5.97
C LEU A 50 13.87 -1.63 -7.16
N GLN A 51 15.15 -1.21 -7.22
CA GLN A 51 16.12 -1.70 -8.20
C GLN A 51 16.62 -3.11 -7.90
N THR A 52 16.86 -3.42 -6.62
CA THR A 52 17.56 -4.66 -6.22
C THR A 52 16.61 -5.85 -6.10
N MET A 53 15.43 -5.65 -5.54
CA MET A 53 14.61 -6.78 -5.07
C MET A 53 13.79 -7.48 -6.16
N GLY A 54 13.65 -6.87 -7.34
CA GLY A 54 12.78 -7.41 -8.39
C GLY A 54 11.29 -7.49 -8.01
N CYS A 55 10.87 -6.85 -6.90
CA CYS A 55 9.48 -6.87 -6.43
C CYS A 55 8.52 -6.39 -7.53
N GLU A 56 7.31 -6.97 -7.58
CA GLU A 56 6.25 -6.61 -8.52
C GLU A 56 5.32 -5.52 -7.96
N LEU A 57 5.22 -5.45 -6.63
CA LEU A 57 4.28 -4.57 -5.92
C LEU A 57 4.97 -3.81 -4.77
N ALA A 58 4.66 -2.52 -4.66
CA ALA A 58 5.01 -1.66 -3.55
C ALA A 58 3.78 -1.39 -2.67
N PHE A 59 3.84 -1.82 -1.41
CA PHE A 59 2.90 -1.38 -0.38
C PHE A 59 3.41 -0.09 0.28
N ILE A 60 2.71 1.02 0.10
CA ILE A 60 3.09 2.32 0.67
C ILE A 60 2.35 2.50 2.00
N GLY A 61 3.06 2.26 3.10
CA GLY A 61 2.54 2.34 4.47
C GLY A 61 3.15 3.47 5.33
N ASN A 62 3.82 4.43 4.71
CA ASN A 62 4.41 5.58 5.39
C ASN A 62 3.34 6.67 5.66
N PRO A 63 3.67 7.77 6.36
CA PRO A 63 2.69 8.82 6.63
C PRO A 63 2.15 9.49 5.36
N PRO A 64 0.89 9.98 5.36
CA PRO A 64 0.22 10.51 4.16
C PRO A 64 0.96 11.62 3.41
N TYR A 65 1.69 12.50 4.12
CA TYR A 65 2.48 13.57 3.50
C TYR A 65 3.65 13.06 2.65
N MET A 66 3.99 11.77 2.74
CA MET A 66 5.05 11.12 1.95
C MET A 66 4.49 10.31 0.77
N HIS A 67 3.17 10.15 0.67
CA HIS A 67 2.56 9.27 -0.32
C HIS A 67 2.87 9.73 -1.75
N PHE A 68 2.83 11.04 -2.04
CA PHE A 68 3.10 11.54 -3.39
C PHE A 68 4.47 11.10 -3.92
N GLU A 69 5.55 11.37 -3.18
CA GLU A 69 6.89 10.96 -3.59
C GLU A 69 7.04 9.44 -3.62
N SER A 70 6.43 8.72 -2.68
CA SER A 70 6.51 7.25 -2.64
C SER A 70 5.81 6.59 -3.82
N VAL A 71 4.63 7.09 -4.20
CA VAL A 71 3.87 6.63 -5.36
C VAL A 71 4.66 6.96 -6.63
N LYS A 72 5.18 8.18 -6.74
CA LYS A 72 6.00 8.61 -7.88
C LYS A 72 7.21 7.69 -8.07
N THR A 73 7.96 7.39 -7.00
CA THR A 73 9.11 6.49 -7.07
C THR A 73 8.68 5.07 -7.47
N ALA A 74 7.63 4.52 -6.87
CA ALA A 74 7.15 3.18 -7.22
C ALA A 74 6.71 3.07 -8.69
N LEU A 75 5.96 4.06 -9.20
CA LEU A 75 5.53 4.11 -10.60
C LEU A 75 6.72 4.31 -11.56
N HIS A 76 7.73 5.09 -11.18
CA HIS A 76 8.94 5.27 -11.97
C HIS A 76 9.69 3.95 -12.22
N TYR A 77 9.68 3.05 -11.23
CA TYR A 77 10.23 1.70 -11.34
C TYR A 77 9.21 0.65 -11.82
N GLU A 78 8.10 1.10 -12.40
CA GLU A 78 7.05 0.27 -12.99
C GLU A 78 6.42 -0.75 -12.03
N LYS A 79 6.30 -0.41 -10.74
CA LYS A 79 5.74 -1.31 -9.72
C LYS A 79 4.25 -1.08 -9.52
N ALA A 80 3.49 -2.16 -9.39
CA ALA A 80 2.11 -2.07 -8.91
C ALA A 80 2.08 -1.41 -7.52
N VAL A 81 1.10 -0.58 -7.24
CA VAL A 81 1.05 0.21 -6.00
C VAL A 81 -0.22 -0.08 -5.20
N LEU A 82 -0.05 -0.42 -3.93
CA LEU A 82 -1.14 -0.38 -2.94
C LEU A 82 -0.78 0.65 -1.86
N CYS A 83 -1.45 1.80 -1.88
CA CYS A 83 -1.16 2.93 -1.00
C CYS A 83 -2.12 2.98 0.19
N GLU A 84 -1.60 3.17 1.40
CA GLU A 84 -2.44 3.32 2.60
C GLU A 84 -3.37 4.53 2.52
N LYS A 85 -4.43 4.48 3.33
CA LYS A 85 -5.35 5.61 3.50
C LYS A 85 -4.98 6.45 4.75
N PRO A 86 -5.21 7.77 4.73
CA PRO A 86 -5.72 8.57 3.62
C PRO A 86 -4.69 8.70 2.49
N LEU A 87 -5.17 8.83 1.25
CA LEU A 87 -4.32 8.88 0.05
C LEU A 87 -3.32 10.04 0.10
N ALA A 88 -3.74 11.19 0.61
CA ALA A 88 -2.92 12.39 0.77
C ALA A 88 -3.41 13.21 1.99
N VAL A 89 -2.70 14.28 2.37
CA VAL A 89 -3.14 15.13 3.49
C VAL A 89 -4.21 16.14 3.08
N ASN A 90 -4.36 16.42 1.79
CA ASN A 90 -5.38 17.33 1.25
C ASN A 90 -5.82 16.93 -0.18
N TYR A 91 -6.82 17.65 -0.69
CA TYR A 91 -7.40 17.40 -2.01
C TYR A 91 -6.42 17.64 -3.17
N GLU A 92 -5.64 18.72 -3.12
CA GLU A 92 -4.70 19.09 -4.18
C GLU A 92 -3.59 18.05 -4.35
N GLU A 93 -3.04 17.55 -3.25
CA GLU A 93 -2.08 16.44 -3.29
C GLU A 93 -2.71 15.14 -3.77
N GLY A 94 -3.97 14.88 -3.40
CA GLY A 94 -4.73 13.74 -3.92
C GLY A 94 -4.87 13.80 -5.44
N LEU A 95 -5.17 14.97 -6.00
CA LEU A 95 -5.22 15.19 -7.45
C LEU A 95 -3.85 14.99 -8.11
N ARG A 96 -2.77 15.43 -7.47
CA ARG A 96 -1.41 15.19 -7.99
C ARG A 96 -1.08 13.70 -8.05
N ILE A 97 -1.45 12.92 -7.04
CA ILE A 97 -1.28 11.46 -7.07
C ILE A 97 -2.15 10.85 -8.17
N ALA A 98 -3.40 11.27 -8.32
CA ALA A 98 -4.28 10.80 -9.40
C ALA A 98 -3.71 11.12 -10.79
N GLY A 99 -3.08 12.28 -10.96
CA GLY A 99 -2.35 12.66 -12.18
C GLY A 99 -1.22 11.68 -12.51
N LEU A 100 -0.36 11.37 -11.52
CA LEU A 100 0.71 10.38 -11.70
C LEU A 100 0.17 9.02 -12.14
N VAL A 101 -0.92 8.55 -11.51
CA VAL A 101 -1.55 7.26 -11.87
C VAL A 101 -2.13 7.32 -13.29
N ALA A 102 -2.74 8.45 -13.66
CA ALA A 102 -3.32 8.65 -14.99
C ALA A 102 -2.28 8.78 -16.11
N GLU A 103 -1.04 9.16 -15.81
CA GLU A 103 0.10 9.13 -16.72
C GLU A 103 0.67 7.71 -16.87
N ASN A 104 0.43 6.83 -15.89
CA ASN A 104 1.00 5.49 -15.77
C ASN A 104 -0.06 4.37 -15.87
N ARG A 105 -1.05 4.52 -16.77
CA ARG A 105 -2.28 3.68 -16.85
C ARG A 105 -2.06 2.17 -17.04
N GLY A 106 -0.86 1.73 -17.39
CA GLY A 106 -0.51 0.31 -17.50
C GLY A 106 -0.15 -0.34 -16.17
N ILE A 107 0.05 0.45 -15.11
CA ILE A 107 0.53 -0.03 -13.81
C ILE A 107 -0.66 -0.10 -12.83
N PRO A 108 -0.95 -1.27 -12.23
CA PRO A 108 -2.02 -1.38 -11.25
C PRO A 108 -1.81 -0.45 -10.05
N PHE A 109 -2.86 0.28 -9.68
CA PHE A 109 -2.86 1.17 -8.53
C PHE A 109 -4.11 0.98 -7.69
N GLY A 110 -3.96 0.93 -6.37
CA GLY A 110 -5.06 0.85 -5.42
C GLY A 110 -4.80 1.67 -4.16
N VAL A 111 -5.89 2.08 -3.50
CA VAL A 111 -5.85 2.66 -2.15
C VAL A 111 -6.40 1.62 -1.18
N ALA A 112 -5.69 1.38 -0.07
CA ALA A 112 -5.99 0.33 0.91
C ALA A 112 -7.22 0.64 1.79
N HIS A 113 -8.38 0.81 1.17
CA HIS A 113 -9.68 0.95 1.83
C HIS A 113 -10.20 -0.41 2.32
N HIS A 114 -9.48 -1.03 3.25
CA HIS A 114 -9.73 -2.39 3.75
C HIS A 114 -11.18 -2.65 4.19
N LEU A 115 -11.92 -1.65 4.71
CA LEU A 115 -13.32 -1.80 5.10
C LEU A 115 -14.21 -2.24 3.93
N ARG A 116 -13.89 -1.84 2.69
CA ARG A 116 -14.65 -2.25 1.48
C ARG A 116 -14.57 -3.75 1.22
N HIS A 117 -13.64 -4.46 1.86
CA HIS A 117 -13.42 -5.90 1.71
C HIS A 117 -13.87 -6.71 2.92
N GLN A 118 -14.46 -6.07 3.94
CA GLN A 118 -15.09 -6.80 5.04
C GLN A 118 -16.42 -7.38 4.59
N LYS A 119 -16.70 -8.64 4.95
CA LYS A 119 -17.93 -9.33 4.57
C LYS A 119 -19.18 -8.52 4.91
N ALA A 120 -19.26 -7.96 6.12
CA ALA A 120 -20.41 -7.16 6.54
C ALA A 120 -20.66 -5.94 5.64
N ILE A 121 -19.60 -5.25 5.20
CA ILE A 121 -19.72 -4.09 4.31
C ILE A 121 -20.10 -4.53 2.89
N ALA A 122 -19.57 -5.65 2.42
CA ALA A 122 -19.96 -6.24 1.15
C ALA A 122 -21.43 -6.68 1.15
N ASP A 123 -21.90 -7.32 2.24
CA ASP A 123 -23.30 -7.73 2.40
C ASP A 123 -24.24 -6.51 2.40
N ILE A 124 -23.89 -5.46 3.16
CA ILE A 124 -24.65 -4.19 3.16
C ILE A 124 -24.71 -3.59 1.75
N LYS A 125 -23.57 -3.59 1.03
CA LYS A 125 -23.52 -3.09 -0.35
C LYS A 125 -24.44 -3.90 -1.27
N ASN A 126 -24.45 -5.22 -1.12
CA ASN A 126 -25.33 -6.11 -1.89
C ASN A 126 -26.81 -5.85 -1.59
N TRP A 127 -27.20 -5.65 -0.33
CA TRP A 127 -28.59 -5.34 0.05
C TRP A 127 -29.07 -3.99 -0.52
N ILE A 128 -28.19 -3.00 -0.56
CA ILE A 128 -28.48 -1.71 -1.20
C ILE A 128 -28.67 -1.90 -2.71
N GLU A 129 -27.77 -2.65 -3.37
CA GLU A 129 -27.81 -2.86 -4.83
C GLU A 129 -28.98 -3.75 -5.27
N SER A 130 -29.39 -4.72 -4.45
CA SER A 130 -30.54 -5.59 -4.73
C SER A 130 -31.89 -4.92 -4.46
N GLY A 131 -31.89 -3.79 -3.75
CA GLY A 131 -33.12 -3.11 -3.31
C GLY A 131 -33.83 -3.78 -2.13
N GLU A 132 -33.19 -4.75 -1.46
CA GLU A 132 -33.76 -5.49 -0.32
C GLU A 132 -34.16 -4.58 0.86
N ILE A 133 -33.49 -3.43 0.99
CA ILE A 133 -33.73 -2.44 2.05
C ILE A 133 -34.38 -1.13 1.55
N GLY A 134 -34.87 -1.10 0.30
CA GLY A 134 -35.43 0.11 -0.31
C GLY A 134 -34.37 1.05 -0.91
N GLN A 135 -34.74 2.31 -1.15
CA GLN A 135 -33.84 3.32 -1.73
C GLN A 135 -33.07 4.08 -0.64
N VAL A 136 -31.78 4.32 -0.89
CA VAL A 136 -30.83 5.06 -0.04
C VAL A 136 -30.32 6.28 -0.79
#